data_AF-A0A433PN79-F1
#
_entry.id   AF-A0A433PN79-F1
#
_cell.length_a   1.000
_cell.length_b   1.000
_cell.length_c   1.000
_cell.angle_alpha   90.00
_cell.angle_beta   90.00
_cell.angle_gamma   90.00
#
_symmetry.space_group_name_H-M   'P 1'
#
loop_
_entity.id
_entity.type
_entity.pdbx_description
1 polymer ?
#
loop_
_entity_poly.entity_id
_entity_poly.type
_entity_poly.pdbx_seq_one_letter_code
_entity_poly.pdbx_strand_id
1 'polypeptide(L)'
;CYILYFVWIPLKLAQFHEYWSAALFPVIGCLVIHITSIIIPLWQLRRDSIRQANVNTLPDADEFDRMLSNPVMFARFCRHCAQEFSAENTRFVEDYQLLKFMAMESFKNLCEECEEAPEISMGLDCTLYYNNTSETSMIGPTTLPSSPTIYNIPPPSVSISQAIADFLPETFKEIKGESNGQTTSIEVPERLRSAYFSFYSTFIKTEGMLEANLPAYVTSHLREQVEAGEYTLDMFELAKKEILNLLLFSTFPKFLDQIEERHSPLSSRRSMQKDKTESKGSDTMFVVNI
;
A
#
# COMPACT_ATOMS: atom_id res chain seq x y z
N CYS A 1 -37.95 16.88 10.68
CA CYS A 1 -38.72 16.89 11.95
C CYS A 1 -39.68 18.08 12.04
N TYR A 2 -39.24 19.34 11.90
CA TYR A 2 -40.14 20.51 11.92
C TYR A 2 -41.18 20.52 10.79
N ILE A 3 -40.82 20.06 9.59
CA ILE A 3 -41.77 19.96 8.47
C ILE A 3 -42.93 19.00 8.80
N LEU A 4 -42.65 17.86 9.45
CA LEU A 4 -43.68 16.91 9.88
C LEU A 4 -44.60 17.50 10.95
N TYR A 5 -44.05 18.31 11.86
CA TYR A 5 -44.84 19.05 12.85
C TYR A 5 -45.84 20.01 12.16
N PHE A 6 -45.37 20.80 11.19
CA PHE A 6 -46.22 21.73 10.44
C PHE A 6 -47.23 21.03 9.52
N VAL A 7 -46.91 19.85 9.00
CA VAL A 7 -47.84 19.02 8.21
C VAL A 7 -48.89 18.34 9.10
N TRP A 8 -48.56 17.99 10.34
CA TRP A 8 -49.48 17.32 11.27
C TRP A 8 -50.57 18.25 11.83
N ILE A 9 -50.26 19.54 12.02
CA ILE A 9 -51.20 20.56 12.52
C ILE A 9 -52.48 20.67 11.66
N PRO A 10 -52.42 20.81 10.31
CA PRO A 10 -53.61 20.94 9.48
C PRO A 10 -54.36 19.60 9.26
N LEU A 11 -53.68 18.46 9.38
CA LEU A 11 -54.23 17.15 9.03
C LEU A 11 -55.25 16.59 10.03
N LYS A 12 -55.42 17.22 11.22
CA LYS A 12 -56.45 16.96 12.26
C LYS A 12 -57.13 15.58 12.16
N LEU A 13 -56.35 14.50 12.17
CA LEU A 13 -56.90 13.16 12.28
C LEU A 13 -57.44 13.02 13.70
N ALA A 14 -58.74 13.31 13.85
CA ALA A 14 -59.41 13.51 15.13
C ALA A 14 -59.24 12.31 16.08
N GLN A 15 -59.00 11.11 15.55
CA GLN A 15 -58.84 9.89 16.34
C GLN A 15 -57.44 9.74 16.99
N PHE A 16 -56.41 10.41 16.47
CA PHE A 16 -55.03 10.24 16.98
C PHE A 16 -54.55 11.39 17.87
N HIS A 17 -55.27 12.51 17.89
CA HIS A 17 -54.87 13.69 18.66
C HIS A 17 -54.98 13.49 20.18
N GLU A 18 -55.84 12.56 20.64
CA GLU A 18 -55.94 12.22 22.07
C GLU A 18 -54.70 11.46 22.59
N TYR A 19 -54.03 10.70 21.72
CA TYR A 19 -52.90 9.84 22.11
C TYR A 19 -51.54 10.44 21.76
N TRP A 20 -51.46 11.28 20.72
CA TRP A 20 -50.18 11.75 20.19
C TRP A 20 -50.14 13.27 20.05
N SER A 21 -49.57 13.93 21.06
CA SER A 21 -49.31 15.38 21.02
C SER A 21 -48.28 15.71 19.94
N ALA A 22 -48.52 16.78 19.18
CA ALA A 22 -47.57 17.29 18.18
C ALA A 22 -46.19 17.62 18.79
N ALA A 23 -46.11 17.89 20.10
CA ALA A 23 -44.86 18.09 20.83
C ALA A 23 -43.94 16.85 20.84
N LEU A 24 -44.43 15.65 20.54
CA LEU A 24 -43.62 14.42 20.49
C LEU A 24 -42.70 14.37 19.25
N PHE A 25 -43.06 15.04 18.15
CA PHE A 25 -42.23 15.04 16.93
C PHE A 25 -40.82 15.62 17.12
N PRO A 26 -40.63 16.79 17.77
CA PRO A 26 -39.29 17.28 18.06
C PRO A 26 -38.53 16.36 19.03
N VAL A 27 -39.21 15.73 19.99
CA VAL A 27 -38.58 14.76 20.93
C VAL A 27 -38.03 13.55 20.18
N ILE A 28 -38.83 12.95 19.30
CA ILE A 28 -38.39 11.82 18.45
C ILE A 28 -37.27 12.26 17.51
N GLY A 29 -37.38 13.47 16.95
CA GLY A 29 -36.33 14.04 16.11
C GLY A 29 -34.99 14.16 16.85
N CYS A 30 -35.00 14.71 18.07
CA CYS A 30 -33.82 14.79 18.92
C CYS A 30 -33.26 13.40 19.28
N LEU A 31 -34.12 12.42 19.59
CA LEU A 31 -33.68 11.05 19.86
C LEU A 31 -33.01 10.40 18.65
N VAL A 32 -33.60 10.54 17.45
CA VAL A 32 -33.00 10.00 16.22
C VAL A 32 -31.65 10.66 15.97
N ILE A 33 -31.56 11.99 16.04
CA ILE A 33 -30.29 12.73 15.88
C ILE A 33 -29.26 12.26 16.90
N HIS A 34 -29.63 12.11 18.17
CA HIS A 34 -28.73 11.65 19.22
C HIS A 34 -28.26 10.21 18.99
N ILE A 35 -29.15 9.32 18.55
CA ILE A 35 -28.78 7.93 18.22
C ILE A 35 -27.81 7.92 17.04
N THR A 36 -28.11 8.65 15.96
CA THR A 36 -27.31 8.63 14.73
C THR A 36 -25.97 9.34 14.88
N SER A 37 -25.92 10.45 15.63
CA SER A 37 -24.72 11.28 15.74
C SER A 37 -23.80 10.89 16.88
N ILE A 38 -24.31 10.23 17.93
CA ILE A 38 -23.51 9.90 19.12
C ILE A 38 -23.45 8.38 19.32
N ILE A 39 -24.60 7.70 19.36
CA ILE A 39 -24.63 6.29 19.74
C ILE A 39 -24.02 5.40 18.65
N ILE A 40 -24.37 5.62 17.38
CA ILE A 40 -23.83 4.82 16.27
C ILE A 40 -22.30 4.98 16.17
N PRO A 41 -21.71 6.19 16.13
CA PRO A 41 -20.26 6.35 16.09
C PRO A 41 -19.55 5.76 17.32
N LEU A 42 -20.10 5.93 18.53
CA LEU A 42 -19.51 5.33 19.74
C LEU A 42 -19.58 3.81 19.73
N TRP A 43 -20.67 3.24 19.22
CA TRP A 43 -20.81 1.79 19.11
C TRP A 43 -19.86 1.22 18.05
N GLN A 44 -19.71 1.90 16.92
CA GLN A 44 -18.71 1.56 15.90
C GLN A 44 -17.30 1.62 16.48
N LEU A 45 -16.93 2.74 17.13
CA LEU A 45 -15.62 2.89 17.77
C LEU A 45 -15.35 1.79 18.81
N ARG A 46 -16.33 1.46 19.65
CA ARG A 46 -16.18 0.40 20.65
C ARG A 46 -16.05 -0.98 19.99
N ARG A 47 -16.85 -1.25 18.96
CA ARG A 47 -16.77 -2.51 18.20
C ARG A 47 -15.42 -2.65 17.52
N ASP A 48 -14.91 -1.58 16.93
CA ASP A 48 -13.62 -1.56 16.27
C ASP A 48 -12.49 -1.69 17.29
N SER A 49 -12.60 -1.04 18.45
CA SER A 49 -11.66 -1.21 19.57
C SER A 49 -11.64 -2.65 20.10
N ILE A 50 -12.79 -3.33 20.21
CA ILE A 50 -12.84 -4.75 20.62
C ILE A 50 -12.26 -5.65 19.53
N ARG A 51 -12.54 -5.37 18.24
CA ARG A 51 -11.92 -6.10 17.12
C ARG A 51 -10.41 -5.93 17.13
N GLN A 52 -9.93 -4.70 17.25
CA GLN A 52 -8.51 -4.40 17.39
C GLN A 52 -7.91 -5.08 18.62
N ALA A 53 -8.64 -5.14 19.73
CA ALA A 53 -8.17 -5.81 20.95
C ALA A 53 -8.03 -7.34 20.79
N ASN A 54 -8.87 -7.98 19.99
CA ASN A 54 -8.72 -9.40 19.63
C ASN A 54 -7.63 -9.61 18.55
N VAL A 55 -7.39 -8.61 17.70
CA VAL A 55 -6.27 -8.54 16.74
C VAL A 55 -4.96 -8.11 17.43
N ASN A 56 -4.91 -7.96 18.77
CA ASN A 56 -3.68 -7.71 19.52
C ASN A 56 -2.69 -8.91 19.51
N THR A 57 -2.92 -9.94 18.70
CA THR A 57 -1.80 -10.74 18.21
C THR A 57 -1.00 -9.82 17.29
N LEU A 58 0.13 -9.32 17.81
CA LEU A 58 1.07 -8.49 17.05
C LEU A 58 1.23 -9.13 15.65
N PRO A 59 0.96 -8.39 14.55
CA PRO A 59 1.06 -8.95 13.21
C PRO A 59 2.41 -9.65 13.05
N ASP A 60 2.39 -10.90 12.61
CA ASP A 60 3.60 -11.68 12.46
C ASP A 60 4.46 -11.07 11.36
N ALA A 61 5.55 -10.41 11.78
CA ALA A 61 6.47 -9.74 10.87
C ALA A 61 7.12 -10.74 9.90
N ASP A 62 7.32 -11.99 10.33
CA ASP A 62 7.88 -13.04 9.49
C ASP A 62 6.87 -13.48 8.41
N GLU A 63 5.58 -13.54 8.75
CA GLU A 63 4.52 -13.83 7.78
C GLU A 63 4.40 -12.70 6.75
N PHE A 64 4.50 -11.45 7.20
CA PHE A 64 4.51 -10.29 6.31
C PHE A 64 5.71 -10.30 5.36
N ASP A 65 6.92 -10.58 5.86
CA ASP A 65 8.12 -10.67 5.02
C ASP A 65 8.02 -11.82 4.00
N ARG A 66 7.45 -12.97 4.40
CA ARG A 66 7.13 -14.08 3.47
C ARG A 66 6.11 -13.67 2.41
N MET A 67 5.10 -12.89 2.79
CA MET A 67 4.11 -12.36 1.85
C MET A 67 4.77 -11.41 0.84
N LEU A 68 5.61 -10.50 1.30
CA LEU A 68 6.36 -9.57 0.42
C LEU A 68 7.33 -10.31 -0.50
N SER A 69 7.92 -11.41 -0.04
CA SER A 69 8.83 -12.24 -0.83
C SER A 69 8.11 -13.09 -1.89
N ASN A 70 6.80 -13.35 -1.73
CA ASN A 70 6.02 -14.11 -2.70
C ASN A 70 5.33 -13.16 -3.70
N PRO A 71 5.74 -13.13 -4.98
CA PRO A 71 5.25 -12.16 -5.96
C PRO A 71 3.75 -12.27 -6.22
N VAL A 72 3.18 -13.49 -6.13
CA VAL A 72 1.74 -13.71 -6.36
C VAL A 72 0.93 -13.17 -5.18
N MET A 73 1.40 -13.40 -3.95
CA MET A 73 0.75 -12.87 -2.75
C MET A 73 0.90 -11.36 -2.67
N PHE A 74 2.09 -10.83 -2.94
CA PHE A 74 2.33 -9.40 -3.00
C PHE A 74 1.46 -8.71 -4.04
N ALA A 75 1.31 -9.25 -5.25
CA ALA A 75 0.40 -8.68 -6.26
C ALA A 75 -1.07 -8.65 -5.82
N ARG A 76 -1.52 -9.66 -5.05
CA ARG A 76 -2.86 -9.65 -4.43
C ARG A 76 -2.96 -8.60 -3.33
N PHE A 77 -1.91 -8.45 -2.54
CA PHE A 77 -1.81 -7.43 -1.50
C PHE A 77 -1.84 -6.01 -2.09
N CYS A 78 -1.10 -5.72 -3.16
CA CYS A 78 -1.15 -4.45 -3.88
C CYS A 78 -2.57 -4.12 -4.36
N ARG A 79 -3.30 -5.11 -4.89
CA ARG A 79 -4.71 -4.93 -5.27
C ARG A 79 -5.59 -4.59 -4.07
N HIS A 80 -5.35 -5.21 -2.92
CA HIS A 80 -6.06 -4.91 -1.68
C HIS A 80 -5.77 -3.47 -1.20
N CYS A 81 -4.50 -3.07 -1.16
CA CYS A 81 -4.10 -1.70 -0.83
C CYS A 81 -4.75 -0.66 -1.76
N ALA A 82 -4.85 -0.95 -3.06
CA ALA A 82 -5.54 -0.08 -4.00
C ALA A 82 -7.05 0.06 -3.73
N GLN A 83 -7.70 -0.98 -3.21
CA GLN A 83 -9.11 -0.92 -2.81
C GLN A 83 -9.32 -0.10 -1.53
N GLU A 84 -8.34 -0.12 -0.63
CA GLU A 84 -8.34 0.64 0.64
C GLU A 84 -7.74 2.05 0.50
N PHE A 85 -7.48 2.52 -0.74
CA PHE A 85 -6.85 3.82 -1.03
C PHE A 85 -5.49 4.02 -0.34
N SER A 86 -4.69 2.95 -0.24
CA SER A 86 -3.33 2.94 0.31
C SER A 86 -2.28 2.43 -0.69
N ALA A 87 -2.57 2.58 -2.00
CA ALA A 87 -1.72 2.09 -3.09
C ALA A 87 -0.33 2.73 -3.13
N GLU A 88 -0.21 3.98 -2.66
CA GLU A 88 1.04 4.73 -2.60
C GLU A 88 2.11 4.02 -1.77
N ASN A 89 1.71 3.34 -0.68
CA ASN A 89 2.64 2.61 0.19
C ASN A 89 3.19 1.36 -0.49
N THR A 90 2.34 0.59 -1.19
CA THR A 90 2.81 -0.56 -1.97
C THR A 90 3.62 -0.12 -3.19
N ARG A 91 3.25 1.01 -3.80
CA ARG A 91 3.96 1.55 -4.95
C ARG A 91 5.36 2.05 -4.58
N PHE A 92 5.49 2.67 -3.40
CA PHE A 92 6.78 3.02 -2.82
C PHE A 92 7.70 1.79 -2.73
N VAL A 93 7.18 0.65 -2.24
CA VAL A 93 7.97 -0.57 -2.07
C VAL A 93 8.43 -1.14 -3.41
N GLU A 94 7.56 -1.14 -4.43
CA GLU A 94 7.89 -1.56 -5.81
C GLU A 94 8.99 -0.67 -6.40
N ASP A 95 8.80 0.65 -6.38
CA ASP A 95 9.75 1.59 -6.99
C ASP A 95 11.07 1.63 -6.21
N TYR A 96 11.05 1.34 -4.91
CA TYR A 96 12.28 1.16 -4.11
C TYR A 96 13.02 -0.12 -4.50
N GLN A 97 12.33 -1.23 -4.82
CA GLN A 97 13.01 -2.42 -5.39
C GLN A 97 13.64 -2.12 -6.75
N LEU A 98 12.96 -1.33 -7.59
CA LEU A 98 13.52 -0.90 -8.86
C LEU A 98 14.78 -0.04 -8.65
N LEU A 99 14.73 0.89 -7.69
CA LEU A 99 15.90 1.71 -7.32
C LEU A 99 17.07 0.84 -6.82
N LYS A 100 16.78 -0.17 -5.99
CA LYS A 100 17.75 -1.17 -5.53
C LYS A 100 18.37 -1.93 -6.71
N PHE A 101 17.56 -2.38 -7.66
CA PHE A 101 18.05 -3.08 -8.85
C PHE A 101 18.98 -2.19 -9.69
N MET A 102 18.59 -0.94 -9.95
CA MET A 102 19.44 0.02 -10.68
C MET A 102 20.76 0.29 -9.95
N ALA A 103 20.75 0.33 -8.62
CA ALA A 103 21.96 0.42 -7.81
C ALA A 103 22.85 -0.82 -8.02
N MET A 104 22.31 -2.03 -7.87
CA MET A 104 23.06 -3.28 -8.08
C MET A 104 23.69 -3.37 -9.46
N GLU A 105 22.93 -3.08 -10.52
CA GLU A 105 23.43 -3.08 -11.90
C GLU A 105 24.54 -2.03 -12.09
N SER A 106 24.37 -0.85 -11.50
CA SER A 106 25.40 0.18 -11.54
C SER A 106 26.71 -0.26 -10.87
N PHE A 107 26.66 -0.93 -9.72
CA PHE A 107 27.89 -1.39 -9.07
C PHE A 107 28.52 -2.59 -9.79
N LYS A 108 27.71 -3.49 -10.35
CA LYS A 108 28.19 -4.62 -11.15
C LYS A 108 29.03 -4.15 -12.36
N ASN A 109 28.55 -3.16 -13.10
CA ASN A 109 29.26 -2.63 -14.27
C ASN A 109 30.60 -1.97 -13.90
N LEU A 110 30.69 -1.34 -12.71
CA LEU A 110 31.95 -0.74 -12.24
C LEU A 110 33.02 -1.79 -11.91
N CYS A 111 32.61 -3.00 -11.51
CA CYS A 111 33.53 -4.11 -11.29
C CYS A 111 34.05 -4.69 -12.60
N GLU A 112 33.17 -4.84 -13.60
CA GLU A 112 33.55 -5.40 -14.91
C GLU A 112 34.51 -4.48 -15.67
N GLU A 113 34.31 -3.15 -15.62
CA GLU A 113 35.22 -2.17 -16.24
C GLU A 113 36.65 -2.18 -15.63
N CYS A 114 36.83 -2.64 -14.39
CA CYS A 114 38.15 -2.73 -13.76
C CYS A 114 38.97 -3.95 -14.21
N GLU A 115 38.33 -5.04 -14.64
CA GLU A 115 39.02 -6.25 -15.09
C GLU A 115 39.47 -6.16 -16.56
N GLU A 116 38.79 -5.36 -17.38
CA GLU A 116 39.13 -5.17 -18.80
C GLU A 116 39.93 -3.87 -19.02
N ALA A 117 41.24 -3.89 -18.77
CA ALA A 117 42.13 -2.90 -19.38
C ALA A 117 42.11 -3.04 -20.93
N PRO A 118 42.21 -1.95 -21.70
CA PRO A 118 41.31 -1.73 -22.84
C PRO A 118 41.87 -2.16 -24.21
N GLU A 119 40.98 -2.70 -25.05
CA GLU A 119 40.93 -2.33 -26.47
C GLU A 119 39.51 -1.81 -26.82
N ILE A 120 39.36 -0.49 -26.71
CA ILE A 120 38.50 0.43 -27.46
C ILE A 120 37.27 -0.18 -28.18
N SER A 121 36.06 0.14 -27.72
CA SER A 121 34.97 0.61 -28.60
C SER A 121 33.81 1.22 -27.80
N MET A 122 33.49 2.47 -28.13
CA MET A 122 32.43 3.29 -27.57
C MET A 122 31.01 2.79 -27.91
N GLY A 123 30.12 2.95 -26.93
CA GLY A 123 28.80 3.56 -27.16
C GLY A 123 27.61 2.65 -26.87
N LEU A 124 27.03 2.75 -25.67
CA LEU A 124 25.65 2.34 -25.44
C LEU A 124 24.88 3.37 -24.61
N ASP A 125 23.83 3.92 -25.22
CA ASP A 125 22.83 4.81 -24.63
C ASP A 125 21.88 4.01 -23.73
N CYS A 126 21.88 4.28 -22.43
CA CYS A 126 20.91 3.74 -21.48
C CYS A 126 19.60 4.54 -21.53
N THR A 127 18.71 4.17 -22.46
CA THR A 127 17.30 4.55 -22.45
C THR A 127 16.45 3.30 -22.17
N LEU A 128 16.40 2.86 -20.91
CA LEU A 128 15.47 1.81 -20.51
C LEU A 128 14.05 2.37 -20.44
N TYR A 129 13.33 2.04 -21.50
CA TYR A 129 11.95 2.36 -21.82
C TYR A 129 10.96 1.64 -20.89
N TYR A 130 10.02 2.38 -20.32
CA TYR A 130 8.80 1.88 -19.68
C TYR A 130 7.79 1.50 -20.78
N ASN A 131 7.97 0.35 -21.43
CA ASN A 131 6.97 -0.18 -22.38
C ASN A 131 6.17 -1.31 -21.75
N ASN A 132 5.02 -0.96 -21.19
CA ASN A 132 3.92 -1.89 -21.00
C ASN A 132 3.31 -2.20 -22.38
N THR A 133 3.73 -3.30 -23.01
CA THR A 133 2.98 -3.88 -24.12
C THR A 133 2.72 -5.35 -23.81
N SER A 134 1.47 -5.63 -23.45
CA SER A 134 0.95 -6.98 -23.42
C SER A 134 0.82 -7.46 -24.85
N GLU A 135 1.62 -8.42 -25.29
CA GLU A 135 1.21 -9.28 -26.40
C GLU A 135 1.89 -10.65 -26.37
N THR A 136 1.04 -11.63 -26.62
CA THR A 136 1.24 -13.08 -26.56
C THR A 136 1.69 -13.57 -27.92
N SER A 137 2.77 -14.38 -28.03
CA SER A 137 2.83 -15.56 -28.94
C SER A 137 4.22 -16.21 -29.09
N MET A 138 4.25 -17.52 -28.78
CA MET A 138 4.84 -18.70 -29.46
C MET A 138 6.35 -18.87 -29.77
N ILE A 139 6.92 -19.84 -29.03
CA ILE A 139 7.73 -21.02 -29.42
C ILE A 139 9.05 -20.81 -30.20
N GLY A 140 10.16 -21.05 -29.49
CA GLY A 140 11.43 -21.55 -30.03
C GLY A 140 12.39 -21.98 -28.89
N PRO A 141 12.97 -23.20 -28.89
CA PRO A 141 13.90 -23.63 -27.86
C PRO A 141 15.32 -23.22 -28.26
N THR A 142 15.68 -21.98 -27.96
CA THR A 142 17.08 -21.54 -27.97
C THR A 142 17.49 -21.33 -26.52
N THR A 143 18.44 -22.13 -26.04
CA THR A 143 19.11 -21.94 -24.74
C THR A 143 19.93 -20.65 -24.81
N LEU A 144 19.25 -19.54 -24.57
CA LEU A 144 19.82 -18.22 -24.35
C LEU A 144 20.35 -18.11 -22.92
N PRO A 145 21.39 -17.31 -22.68
CA PRO A 145 21.80 -16.95 -21.32
C PRO A 145 20.58 -16.42 -20.59
N SER A 146 20.29 -17.01 -19.43
CA SER A 146 19.11 -16.68 -18.62
C SER A 146 19.03 -15.17 -18.44
N SER A 147 18.07 -14.53 -19.08
CA SER A 147 17.75 -13.13 -18.81
C SER A 147 17.64 -12.96 -17.29
N PRO A 148 18.20 -11.89 -16.71
CA PRO A 148 18.12 -11.65 -15.27
C PRO A 148 16.64 -11.64 -14.88
N THR A 149 16.20 -12.76 -14.32
CA THR A 149 14.84 -12.87 -13.82
C THR A 149 14.73 -11.93 -12.63
N ILE A 150 13.70 -11.08 -12.63
CA ILE A 150 13.32 -10.15 -11.54
C ILE A 150 13.30 -10.84 -10.15
N TYR A 151 13.23 -12.18 -10.12
CA TYR A 151 13.30 -13.02 -8.93
C TYR A 151 14.66 -13.05 -8.20
N ASN A 152 15.74 -12.52 -8.77
CA ASN A 152 17.04 -12.45 -8.09
C ASN A 152 17.23 -11.21 -7.21
N ILE A 153 16.23 -10.32 -7.15
CA ILE A 153 16.30 -9.11 -6.32
C ILE A 153 16.06 -9.51 -4.86
N PRO A 154 16.95 -9.13 -3.92
CA PRO A 154 16.74 -9.41 -2.50
C PRO A 154 15.41 -8.85 -2.00
N PRO A 155 14.77 -9.49 -1.00
CA PRO A 155 13.48 -9.06 -0.47
C PRO A 155 13.42 -7.58 -0.09
N PRO A 156 12.22 -6.97 -0.05
CA PRO A 156 12.09 -5.56 0.27
C PRO A 156 12.60 -5.13 1.64
N SER A 157 12.67 -6.06 2.59
CA SER A 157 13.24 -5.86 3.91
C SER A 157 14.75 -5.55 3.87
N VAL A 158 15.48 -6.11 2.91
CA VAL A 158 16.94 -5.91 2.74
C VAL A 158 17.23 -4.49 2.21
N SER A 159 18.24 -3.81 2.76
CA SER A 159 18.68 -2.47 2.31
C SER A 159 19.37 -2.52 0.95
N ILE A 160 19.51 -1.37 0.30
CA ILE A 160 20.29 -1.25 -0.94
C ILE A 160 21.75 -1.59 -0.68
N SER A 161 22.36 -1.04 0.37
CA SER A 161 23.76 -1.32 0.72
C SER A 161 24.04 -2.79 1.00
N GLN A 162 23.11 -3.50 1.63
CA GLN A 162 23.25 -4.93 1.91
C GLN A 162 23.09 -5.76 0.63
N ALA A 163 22.19 -5.37 -0.28
CA ALA A 163 21.99 -6.04 -1.56
C ALA A 163 23.21 -5.91 -2.49
N ILE A 164 23.97 -4.81 -2.39
CA ILE A 164 25.17 -4.60 -3.19
C ILE A 164 26.45 -5.10 -2.54
N ALA A 165 26.40 -5.61 -1.30
CA ALA A 165 27.60 -5.92 -0.52
C ALA A 165 28.55 -6.91 -1.23
N ASP A 166 28.00 -7.81 -2.03
CA ASP A 166 28.77 -8.80 -2.80
C ASP A 166 29.48 -8.18 -4.02
N PHE A 167 28.99 -7.05 -4.52
CA PHE A 167 29.56 -6.31 -5.66
C PHE A 167 30.47 -5.16 -5.24
N LEU A 168 30.59 -4.87 -3.95
CA LEU A 168 31.49 -3.81 -3.49
C LEU A 168 32.95 -4.27 -3.55
N PRO A 169 33.87 -3.45 -4.09
CA PRO A 169 35.30 -3.76 -4.06
C PRO A 169 35.77 -4.02 -2.62
N GLU A 170 36.69 -4.97 -2.43
CA GLU A 170 37.24 -5.33 -1.12
C GLU A 170 37.80 -4.12 -0.35
N THR A 171 38.30 -3.10 -1.07
CA THR A 171 38.76 -1.83 -0.51
C THR A 171 37.68 -1.10 0.31
N PHE A 172 36.40 -1.22 -0.06
CA PHE A 172 35.29 -0.65 0.71
C PHE A 172 34.86 -1.54 1.88
N LYS A 173 35.13 -2.85 1.82
CA LYS A 173 34.81 -3.78 2.90
C LYS A 173 35.74 -3.59 4.10
N GLU A 174 37.03 -3.31 3.85
CA GLU A 174 38.01 -3.02 4.92
C GLU A 174 37.63 -1.77 5.73
N ILE A 175 37.10 -0.72 5.08
CA ILE A 175 36.69 0.52 5.76
C ILE A 175 35.53 0.28 6.74
N LYS A 176 34.65 -0.70 6.48
CA LYS A 176 33.54 -1.04 7.39
C LYS A 176 33.98 -1.86 8.62
N GLY A 177 35.16 -2.47 8.60
CA GLY A 177 35.60 -3.42 9.63
C GLY A 177 36.14 -2.81 10.92
N GLU A 178 36.64 -1.57 10.91
CA GLU A 178 37.42 -1.04 12.05
C GLU A 178 36.83 0.20 12.75
N SER A 179 35.82 0.88 12.19
CA SER A 179 35.26 2.07 12.83
C SER A 179 34.07 1.72 13.74
N ASN A 180 34.28 1.82 15.06
CA ASN A 180 33.26 1.79 16.12
C ASN A 180 32.00 2.61 15.76
N GLY A 181 30.98 1.96 15.21
CA GLY A 181 29.59 2.46 15.16
C GLY A 181 29.29 3.61 14.20
N GLN A 182 30.25 4.13 13.44
CA GLN A 182 30.00 5.20 12.46
C GLN A 182 29.82 4.58 11.08
N THR A 183 28.56 4.40 10.66
CA THR A 183 28.22 3.90 9.32
C THR A 183 28.72 4.87 8.26
N THR A 184 29.84 4.57 7.62
CA THR A 184 30.30 5.28 6.42
C THR A 184 29.27 5.04 5.32
N SER A 185 28.45 6.06 5.03
CA SER A 185 27.43 5.96 3.99
C SER A 185 28.11 5.98 2.63
N ILE A 186 27.82 4.98 1.80
CA ILE A 186 28.34 4.90 0.44
C ILE A 186 27.56 5.90 -0.43
N GLU A 187 28.28 6.76 -1.15
CA GLU A 187 27.68 7.74 -2.06
C GLU A 187 27.05 7.06 -3.29
N VAL A 188 25.97 7.67 -3.78
CA VAL A 188 25.28 7.21 -4.99
C VAL A 188 26.04 7.66 -6.24
N PRO A 189 26.35 6.74 -7.18
CA PRO A 189 26.94 7.07 -8.47
C PRO A 189 26.15 8.16 -9.21
N GLU A 190 26.84 9.07 -9.91
CA GLU A 190 26.22 10.25 -10.54
C GLU A 190 25.06 9.88 -11.47
N ARG A 191 25.20 8.80 -12.24
CA ARG A 191 24.15 8.30 -13.15
C ARG A 191 22.83 7.91 -12.45
N LEU A 192 22.86 7.60 -11.16
CA LEU A 192 21.67 7.21 -10.39
C LEU A 192 21.04 8.38 -9.62
N ARG A 193 21.71 9.53 -9.52
CA ARG A 193 21.21 10.68 -8.74
C ARG A 193 19.85 11.17 -9.26
N SER A 194 19.64 11.15 -10.57
CA SER A 194 18.35 11.51 -11.18
C SER A 194 17.22 10.56 -10.75
N ALA A 195 17.50 9.26 -10.68
CA ALA A 195 16.54 8.26 -10.21
C ALA A 195 16.21 8.43 -8.72
N TYR A 196 17.23 8.66 -7.88
CA TYR A 196 17.04 8.96 -6.46
C TYR A 196 16.22 10.25 -6.24
N PHE A 197 16.51 11.31 -7.00
CA PHE A 197 15.74 12.55 -6.93
C PHE A 197 14.30 12.36 -7.42
N SER A 198 14.08 11.60 -8.50
CA SER A 198 12.75 11.26 -8.99
C SER A 198 11.94 10.52 -7.92
N PHE A 199 12.55 9.52 -7.27
CA PHE A 199 11.95 8.78 -6.17
C PHE A 199 11.56 9.71 -5.01
N TYR A 200 12.49 10.58 -4.57
CA TYR A 200 12.23 11.59 -3.54
C TYR A 200 11.05 12.51 -3.93
N SER A 201 11.05 13.03 -5.15
CA SER A 201 10.03 13.98 -5.61
C SER A 201 8.63 13.35 -5.72
N THR A 202 8.56 12.05 -5.94
CA THR A 202 7.30 11.31 -6.12
C THR A 202 6.66 10.97 -4.78
N PHE A 203 7.45 10.47 -3.83
CA PHE A 203 6.94 9.88 -2.58
C PHE A 203 7.21 10.68 -1.30
N ILE A 204 8.23 11.54 -1.28
CA ILE A 204 8.72 12.18 -0.04
C ILE A 204 8.43 13.69 -0.04
N LYS A 205 8.56 14.34 -1.19
CA LYS A 205 8.32 15.78 -1.34
C LYS A 205 6.86 16.09 -1.01
N THR A 206 6.64 17.14 -0.21
CA THR A 206 5.31 17.65 0.09
C THR A 206 4.60 18.08 -1.19
N GLU A 207 3.33 17.71 -1.31
CA GLU A 207 2.51 17.83 -2.53
C GLU A 207 3.01 16.94 -3.68
N GLY A 208 3.76 15.89 -3.36
CA GLY A 208 4.15 14.83 -4.30
C GLY A 208 2.92 14.07 -4.81
N MET A 209 2.99 13.58 -6.06
CA MET A 209 1.87 12.85 -6.68
C MET A 209 1.43 11.63 -5.87
N LEU A 210 2.40 10.95 -5.25
CA LEU A 210 2.19 9.78 -4.41
C LEU A 210 2.87 10.00 -3.05
N GLU A 211 2.74 11.22 -2.50
CA GLU A 211 3.32 11.56 -1.19
C GLU A 211 2.89 10.51 -0.15
N ALA A 212 3.88 9.80 0.39
CA ALA A 212 3.66 8.76 1.36
C ALA A 212 3.50 9.36 2.75
N ASN A 213 2.65 8.76 3.59
CA ASN A 213 2.33 9.26 4.92
C ASN A 213 3.48 9.00 5.91
N LEU A 214 4.55 9.79 5.82
CA LEU A 214 5.75 9.65 6.63
C LEU A 214 5.77 10.66 7.78
N PRO A 215 6.36 10.31 8.94
CA PRO A 215 6.59 11.25 10.01
C PRO A 215 7.45 12.45 9.57
N ALA A 216 7.15 13.64 10.12
CA ALA A 216 7.82 14.89 9.76
C ALA A 216 9.35 14.86 9.95
N TYR A 217 9.86 14.07 10.90
CA TYR A 217 11.30 13.94 11.14
C TYR A 217 12.00 13.22 9.97
N VAL A 218 11.35 12.21 9.36
CA VAL A 218 11.89 11.46 8.22
C VAL A 218 11.92 12.35 6.98
N THR A 219 10.82 13.05 6.70
CA THR A 219 10.72 13.92 5.51
C THR A 219 11.66 15.12 5.60
N SER A 220 11.83 15.70 6.80
CA SER A 220 12.77 16.82 7.01
C SER A 220 14.21 16.37 6.84
N HIS A 221 14.59 15.21 7.40
CA HIS A 221 15.93 14.66 7.24
C HIS A 221 16.27 14.36 5.77
N LEU A 222 15.35 13.75 5.02
CA LEU A 222 15.52 13.48 3.60
C LEU A 222 15.61 14.77 2.77
N ARG A 223 14.81 15.79 3.13
CA ARG A 223 14.85 17.10 2.46
C ARG A 223 16.21 17.76 2.63
N GLU A 224 16.75 17.78 3.84
CA GLU A 224 18.07 18.35 4.14
C GLU A 224 19.18 17.66 3.32
N GLN A 225 19.16 16.32 3.24
CA GLN A 225 20.14 15.57 2.43
C GLN A 225 20.04 15.90 0.92
N VAL A 226 18.81 15.98 0.39
CA VAL A 226 18.59 16.31 -1.03
C VAL A 226 18.99 17.75 -1.34
N GLU A 227 18.71 18.71 -0.45
CA GLU A 227 19.11 20.11 -0.58
C GLU A 227 20.63 20.30 -0.48
N ALA A 228 21.31 19.50 0.34
CA ALA A 228 22.77 19.45 0.42
C ALA A 228 23.42 18.76 -0.80
N GLY A 229 22.65 18.03 -1.61
CA GLY A 229 23.18 17.22 -2.71
C GLY A 229 23.89 15.95 -2.25
N GLU A 230 23.67 15.54 -1.00
CA GLU A 230 24.28 14.37 -0.36
C GLU A 230 23.42 13.12 -0.60
N TYR A 231 23.59 12.50 -1.76
CA TYR A 231 22.89 11.26 -2.10
C TYR A 231 23.67 10.05 -1.60
N THR A 232 23.10 9.35 -0.64
CA THR A 232 23.68 8.11 -0.07
C THR A 232 22.80 6.92 -0.42
N LEU A 233 23.39 5.73 -0.59
CA LEU A 233 22.63 4.55 -1.02
C LEU A 233 21.48 4.19 -0.07
N ASP A 234 21.67 4.45 1.22
CA ASP A 234 20.75 4.11 2.30
C ASP A 234 19.90 5.30 2.76
N MET A 235 19.89 6.44 2.03
CA MET A 235 19.15 7.63 2.46
C MET A 235 17.66 7.34 2.72
N PHE A 236 17.05 6.41 1.96
CA PHE A 236 15.64 6.07 2.08
C PHE A 236 15.33 4.94 3.07
N GLU A 237 16.32 4.40 3.81
CA GLU A 237 16.09 3.27 4.73
C GLU A 237 15.08 3.60 5.85
N LEU A 238 15.17 4.80 6.42
CA LEU A 238 14.22 5.24 7.45
C LEU A 238 12.80 5.31 6.90
N ALA A 239 12.61 5.92 5.72
CA ALA A 239 11.31 5.99 5.05
C ALA A 239 10.77 4.60 4.74
N LYS A 240 11.60 3.72 4.15
CA LYS A 240 11.26 2.33 3.86
C LYS A 240 10.75 1.61 5.10
N LYS A 241 11.47 1.72 6.22
CA LYS A 241 11.08 1.10 7.49
C LYS A 241 9.71 1.58 7.96
N GLU A 242 9.45 2.89 7.91
CA GLU A 242 8.16 3.44 8.30
C GLU A 242 7.03 2.98 7.37
N ILE A 243 7.24 2.94 6.05
CA ILE A 243 6.25 2.42 5.10
C ILE A 243 5.94 0.95 5.34
N LEU A 244 6.97 0.12 5.57
CA LEU A 244 6.78 -1.29 5.88
C LEU A 244 6.02 -1.48 7.20
N ASN A 245 6.32 -0.67 8.22
CA ASN A 245 5.55 -0.66 9.47
C ASN A 245 4.09 -0.26 9.24
N LEU A 246 3.85 0.79 8.44
CA LEU A 246 2.50 1.21 8.11
C LEU A 246 1.73 0.09 7.42
N LEU A 247 2.32 -0.57 6.42
CA LEU A 247 1.70 -1.72 5.75
C LEU A 247 1.42 -2.87 6.72
N LEU A 248 2.40 -3.24 7.55
CA LEU A 248 2.32 -4.34 8.52
C LEU A 248 1.22 -4.12 9.57
N PHE A 249 1.12 -2.92 10.13
CA PHE A 249 0.20 -2.65 11.24
C PHE A 249 -1.19 -2.18 10.79
N SER A 250 -1.32 -1.59 9.59
CA SER A 250 -2.61 -1.03 9.13
C SER A 250 -3.36 -1.92 8.14
N THR A 251 -2.67 -2.42 7.12
CA THR A 251 -3.30 -2.97 5.91
C THR A 251 -3.16 -4.48 5.85
N PHE A 252 -2.04 -5.03 6.32
CA PHE A 252 -1.78 -6.46 6.33
C PHE A 252 -2.80 -7.28 7.14
N PRO A 253 -3.23 -6.89 8.36
CA PRO A 253 -4.21 -7.67 9.12
C PRO A 253 -5.57 -7.72 8.40
N LYS A 254 -6.01 -6.60 7.82
CA LYS A 254 -7.25 -6.54 7.03
C LYS A 254 -7.20 -7.43 5.79
N PHE A 255 -6.02 -7.52 5.17
CA PHE A 255 -5.81 -8.40 4.03
C PHE A 255 -5.92 -9.87 4.42
N LEU A 256 -5.34 -10.26 5.57
CA LEU A 256 -5.47 -11.62 6.10
C LEU A 256 -6.92 -11.97 6.43
N ASP A 257 -7.64 -11.07 7.09
CA ASP A 257 -9.08 -11.22 7.37
C ASP A 257 -9.87 -11.44 6.06
N GLN A 258 -9.57 -10.67 5.01
CA GLN A 258 -10.23 -10.80 3.70
C GLN A 258 -9.94 -12.16 3.05
N ILE A 259 -8.74 -12.70 3.21
CA ILE A 259 -8.38 -14.03 2.70
C ILE A 259 -9.13 -15.10 3.50
N GLU A 260 -9.13 -15.01 4.84
CA GLU A 260 -9.80 -15.99 5.69
C GLU A 260 -11.32 -16.05 5.42
N GLU A 261 -11.97 -14.90 5.24
CA GLU A 261 -13.40 -14.82 4.91
C GLU A 261 -13.74 -15.50 3.56
N ARG A 262 -12.84 -15.41 2.58
CA ARG A 262 -13.00 -16.10 1.28
C ARG A 262 -12.81 -17.60 1.37
N HIS A 263 -11.94 -18.06 2.27
CA HIS A 263 -11.66 -19.49 2.45
C HIS A 263 -12.62 -20.19 3.42
N SER A 264 -13.35 -19.44 4.26
CA SER A 264 -14.34 -20.02 5.16
C SER A 264 -15.57 -20.56 4.39
N PRO A 265 -15.86 -21.87 4.42
CA PRO A 265 -16.95 -22.49 3.67
C PRO A 265 -18.35 -22.00 4.09
N LEU A 266 -18.46 -21.29 5.23
CA LEU A 266 -19.71 -20.75 5.74
C LEU A 266 -20.17 -19.48 4.98
N SER A 267 -19.27 -18.74 4.34
CA SER A 267 -19.64 -17.55 3.53
C SER A 267 -20.46 -17.94 2.29
N SER A 268 -20.24 -19.14 1.76
CA SER A 268 -20.98 -19.71 0.63
C SER A 268 -22.49 -19.91 0.91
N ARG A 269 -22.91 -20.03 2.19
CA ARG A 269 -24.34 -20.10 2.54
C ARG A 269 -25.04 -18.74 2.54
N ARG A 270 -24.32 -17.62 2.73
CA ARG A 270 -24.92 -16.27 2.74
C ARG A 270 -25.20 -15.74 1.33
N SER A 271 -24.38 -16.08 0.34
CA SER A 271 -24.64 -15.70 -1.05
C SER A 271 -25.87 -16.42 -1.62
N MET A 272 -26.04 -17.72 -1.33
CA MET A 272 -27.24 -18.46 -1.78
C MET A 272 -28.55 -17.96 -1.17
N GLN A 273 -28.51 -17.26 -0.02
CA GLN A 273 -29.71 -16.77 0.64
C GLN A 273 -30.16 -15.40 0.12
N LYS A 274 -29.24 -14.59 -0.43
CA LYS A 274 -29.58 -13.29 -1.02
C LYS A 274 -30.28 -13.45 -2.38
N ASP A 275 -29.86 -14.44 -3.18
CA ASP A 275 -30.49 -14.73 -4.48
C ASP A 275 -31.89 -15.34 -4.35
N LYS A 276 -32.18 -16.06 -3.26
CA LYS A 276 -33.52 -16.63 -3.03
C LYS A 276 -34.59 -15.60 -2.65
N THR A 277 -34.19 -14.41 -2.20
CA THR A 277 -35.11 -13.34 -1.84
C THR A 277 -35.45 -12.39 -2.98
N GLU A 278 -34.60 -12.26 -4.02
CA GLU A 278 -34.92 -11.42 -5.19
C GLU A 278 -35.80 -12.14 -6.24
N SER A 279 -35.80 -13.48 -6.27
CA SER A 279 -36.62 -14.23 -7.24
C SER A 279 -38.12 -14.34 -6.90
N LYS A 280 -38.60 -13.81 -5.75
CA LYS A 280 -40.03 -13.92 -5.36
C LYS A 280 -40.84 -12.63 -5.51
N GLY A 281 -40.28 -11.56 -6.08
CA GLY A 281 -40.92 -10.24 -6.13
C GLY A 281 -41.69 -9.87 -7.40
N SER A 282 -41.81 -10.74 -8.42
CA SER A 282 -42.29 -10.33 -9.76
C SER A 282 -43.67 -10.85 -10.20
N ASP A 283 -44.47 -11.47 -9.31
CA ASP A 283 -45.73 -12.14 -9.71
C ASP A 283 -47.00 -11.62 -9.00
N THR A 284 -47.06 -10.33 -8.64
CA THR A 284 -48.33 -9.68 -8.27
C THR A 284 -48.82 -8.76 -9.39
N MET A 285 -49.50 -9.39 -10.34
CA MET A 285 -50.28 -8.76 -11.41
C MET A 285 -51.50 -8.06 -10.79
N PHE A 286 -51.54 -6.74 -10.86
CA PHE A 286 -52.74 -5.94 -10.56
C PHE A 286 -53.79 -6.18 -11.64
N VAL A 287 -54.87 -6.91 -11.32
CA VAL A 287 -56.09 -6.93 -12.12
C VAL A 287 -57.00 -5.84 -11.57
N VAL A 288 -57.09 -4.73 -12.31
CA VAL A 288 -58.10 -3.68 -12.10
C VAL A 288 -59.33 -4.09 -12.91
N ASN A 289 -60.41 -4.49 -12.23
CA ASN A 289 -61.72 -4.58 -12.85
C ASN A 289 -62.43 -3.24 -12.70
N ILE A 290 -62.89 -2.71 -13.84
CA ILE A 290 -63.81 -1.58 -13.99
C ILE A 290 -65.23 -2.14 -14.01
#